data_AF-A0A3S0SDU6-F1
#
_entry.id   AF-A0A3S0SDU6-F1
#
_cell.length_a   1.000
_cell.length_b   1.000
_cell.length_c   1.000
_cell.angle_alpha   90.00
_cell.angle_beta   90.00
_cell.angle_gamma   90.00
#
_symmetry.space_group_name_H-M   'P 1'
#
loop_
_entity.id
_entity.type
_entity.pdbx_description
1 polymer ?
#
loop_
_entity_poly.entity_id
_entity_poly.type
_entity_poly.pdbx_seq_one_letter_code
_entity_poly.pdbx_strand_id
1 'polypeptide(L)'
;MRYLDRRTDPLAGRRTARSSQRRRNRCNRRILPLERNGIGHLKKETLIRAIAAALALVSVPASADAHLINTTLGDFYGGVLYPLSGPDDVVPWFALAILASIQDPRNARWLLFVFPVALVGGALLSVVTPALFISPAWNLAVIVVTGLAVAAAAKLPFPVFLGLGTLIALLHGYHNGQAMTQDTDRLLFICGVAAVGYVFVTLFTALAISFRQGGREWRLIALRASGSWVAAVGVIMIGLQLRTAVPM
;
A
#
# COMPACT_ATOMS: atom_id res chain seq x y z
N MET A 1 76.48 14.96 53.16
CA MET A 1 75.45 14.58 54.16
C MET A 1 74.48 13.63 53.47
N ARG A 2 74.72 12.31 53.55
CA ARG A 2 74.07 11.29 54.44
C ARG A 2 72.54 11.24 54.21
N TYR A 3 71.97 10.29 53.45
CA TYR A 3 71.95 8.81 53.50
C TYR A 3 70.88 8.23 54.46
N LEU A 4 70.12 7.27 53.91
CA LEU A 4 69.25 6.20 54.48
C LEU A 4 67.75 6.35 54.16
N ASP A 5 67.07 5.51 53.37
CA ASP A 5 67.07 4.04 53.09
C ASP A 5 65.94 3.28 53.84
N ARG A 6 65.42 2.24 53.15
CA ARG A 6 64.61 1.07 53.59
C ARG A 6 63.08 1.18 53.54
N ARG A 7 62.30 0.15 53.12
CA ARG A 7 62.47 -1.25 52.58
C ARG A 7 61.04 -1.67 52.16
N THR A 8 60.73 -2.19 50.96
CA THR A 8 60.77 -3.58 50.44
C THR A 8 60.28 -4.73 51.37
N ASP A 9 59.06 -5.20 51.07
CA ASP A 9 58.58 -6.60 50.86
C ASP A 9 58.75 -7.68 51.99
N PRO A 10 58.38 -8.97 51.77
CA PRO A 10 57.02 -9.54 51.83
C PRO A 10 56.96 -10.84 52.69
N LEU A 11 55.78 -11.32 53.11
CA LEU A 11 55.59 -12.69 53.65
C LEU A 11 54.17 -13.16 53.27
N ALA A 12 53.91 -14.12 52.38
CA ALA A 12 54.31 -15.52 52.27
C ALA A 12 53.68 -16.47 53.32
N GLY A 13 52.95 -17.48 52.84
CA GLY A 13 52.71 -18.76 53.55
C GLY A 13 51.23 -19.12 53.78
N ARG A 14 50.61 -19.98 52.94
CA ARG A 14 50.42 -21.44 53.16
C ARG A 14 49.37 -21.76 54.26
N ARG A 15 48.45 -22.74 54.19
CA ARG A 15 48.15 -23.86 53.26
C ARG A 15 46.86 -24.56 53.78
N THR A 16 46.04 -25.06 52.84
CA THR A 16 45.35 -26.37 52.80
C THR A 16 44.34 -26.85 53.87
N ALA A 17 43.16 -27.27 53.36
CA ALA A 17 42.60 -28.64 53.40
C ALA A 17 41.24 -28.87 54.11
N ARG A 18 40.35 -29.54 53.34
CA ARG A 18 39.39 -30.61 53.71
C ARG A 18 38.14 -30.21 54.53
N SER A 19 36.95 -30.19 53.92
CA SER A 19 36.02 -31.32 53.63
C SER A 19 35.04 -31.64 54.77
N SER A 20 33.75 -31.33 54.56
CA SER A 20 32.53 -32.07 54.99
C SER A 20 31.34 -31.11 54.85
N GLN A 21 30.44 -31.24 53.89
CA GLN A 21 29.33 -32.21 53.77
C GLN A 21 28.19 -31.95 54.77
N ARG A 22 26.97 -31.82 54.20
CA ARG A 22 25.62 -31.66 54.82
C ARG A 22 25.35 -30.25 55.38
N ARG A 23 24.30 -29.52 54.98
CA ARG A 23 22.88 -29.91 54.85
C ARG A 23 22.07 -28.82 54.11
N ARG A 24 21.15 -29.28 53.23
CA ARG A 24 19.74 -28.81 53.03
C ARG A 24 19.44 -27.33 52.76
N ASN A 25 18.95 -27.02 51.55
CA ASN A 25 17.55 -26.65 51.24
C ASN A 25 17.49 -26.03 49.83
N ARG A 26 16.93 -26.73 48.84
CA ARG A 26 15.52 -26.65 48.44
C ARG A 26 15.11 -25.24 47.96
N CYS A 27 15.54 -24.87 46.75
CA CYS A 27 14.81 -23.96 45.87
C CYS A 27 14.84 -24.48 44.44
N ASN A 28 13.87 -25.36 44.20
CA ASN A 28 13.16 -25.64 42.96
C ASN A 28 13.48 -24.73 41.76
N ARG A 29 14.52 -25.08 40.97
CA ARG A 29 14.63 -24.63 39.58
C ARG A 29 14.19 -25.81 38.71
N ARG A 30 12.89 -25.86 38.40
CA ARG A 30 12.38 -26.69 37.30
C ARG A 30 13.02 -26.16 36.02
N ILE A 31 14.05 -26.85 35.56
CA ILE A 31 14.57 -26.73 34.21
C ILE A 31 13.47 -27.28 33.32
N LEU A 32 12.71 -26.40 32.67
CA LEU A 32 11.81 -26.79 31.61
C LEU A 32 12.67 -27.39 30.49
N PRO A 33 12.50 -28.67 30.12
CA PRO A 33 13.02 -29.14 28.85
C PRO A 33 12.18 -28.42 27.79
N LEU A 34 12.80 -27.47 27.08
CA LEU A 34 12.27 -27.05 25.79
C LEU A 34 12.42 -28.25 24.88
N GLU A 35 11.39 -29.09 24.90
CA GLU A 35 11.08 -30.04 23.86
C GLU A 35 10.98 -29.23 22.57
N ARG A 36 12.10 -29.15 21.85
CA ARG A 36 12.22 -28.58 20.51
C ARG A 36 11.52 -29.55 19.57
N ASN A 37 10.19 -29.64 19.71
CA ASN A 37 9.34 -30.35 18.78
C ASN A 37 9.51 -29.66 17.42
N GLY A 38 10.02 -30.45 16.49
CA GLY A 38 10.40 -30.00 15.16
C GLY A 38 9.24 -29.29 14.49
N ILE A 39 9.42 -28.01 14.21
CA ILE A 39 8.81 -27.43 13.02
C ILE A 39 9.49 -28.15 11.86
N GLY A 40 8.85 -29.25 11.45
CA GLY A 40 9.36 -30.16 10.44
C GLY A 40 9.79 -29.37 9.22
N HIS A 41 10.98 -29.71 8.73
CA HIS A 41 11.43 -29.37 7.39
C HIS A 41 10.34 -29.82 6.41
N LEU A 42 9.40 -28.93 6.07
CA LEU A 42 8.43 -29.19 5.01
C LEU A 42 9.26 -29.52 3.78
N LYS A 43 9.15 -30.75 3.30
CA LYS A 43 9.87 -31.18 2.10
C LYS A 43 9.54 -30.18 1.00
N LYS A 44 10.57 -29.71 0.29
CA LYS A 44 10.42 -28.72 -0.80
C LYS A 44 9.29 -29.09 -1.75
N GLU A 45 9.07 -30.39 -1.97
CA GLU A 45 7.97 -30.96 -2.74
C GLU A 45 6.58 -30.70 -2.16
N THR A 46 6.40 -30.78 -0.84
CA THR A 46 5.14 -30.45 -0.16
C THR A 46 4.84 -28.96 -0.26
N LEU A 47 5.86 -28.11 -0.15
CA LEU A 47 5.72 -26.67 -0.34
C LEU A 47 5.36 -26.33 -1.79
N ILE A 48 6.03 -26.94 -2.76
CA ILE A 48 5.73 -26.76 -4.20
C ILE A 48 4.31 -27.23 -4.51
N ARG A 49 3.88 -28.39 -3.99
CA ARG A 49 2.52 -28.90 -4.18
C ARG A 49 1.47 -28.02 -3.52
N ALA A 50 1.74 -27.49 -2.32
CA ALA A 50 0.84 -26.56 -1.65
C ALA A 50 0.71 -25.24 -2.42
N ILE A 51 1.82 -24.70 -2.93
CA ILE A 51 1.84 -23.51 -3.77
C ILE A 51 1.10 -23.77 -5.09
N ALA A 52 1.36 -24.89 -5.75
CA ALA A 52 0.68 -25.27 -6.99
C ALA A 52 -0.82 -25.51 -6.78
N ALA A 53 -1.22 -26.12 -5.66
CA ALA A 53 -2.62 -26.30 -5.29
C ALA A 53 -3.30 -24.97 -4.97
N ALA A 54 -2.61 -24.05 -4.29
CA ALA A 54 -3.11 -22.70 -4.03
C ALA A 54 -3.25 -21.89 -5.34
N LEU A 55 -2.26 -21.97 -6.24
CA LEU A 55 -2.31 -21.36 -7.58
C LEU A 55 -3.44 -21.96 -8.41
N ALA A 56 -3.63 -23.28 -8.38
CA ALA A 56 -4.71 -23.95 -9.07
C ALA A 56 -6.07 -23.54 -8.51
N LEU A 57 -6.22 -23.45 -7.18
CA LEU A 57 -7.45 -23.01 -6.51
C LEU A 57 -7.78 -21.54 -6.83
N VAL A 58 -6.78 -20.67 -6.93
CA VAL A 58 -6.94 -19.27 -7.36
C VAL A 58 -7.24 -19.14 -8.85
N SER A 59 -6.82 -20.12 -9.66
CA SER A 59 -7.02 -20.14 -11.12
C SER A 59 -8.34 -20.78 -11.55
N VAL A 60 -9.12 -21.34 -10.62
CA VAL A 60 -10.48 -21.78 -10.94
C VAL A 60 -11.35 -20.53 -11.11
N PRO A 61 -11.93 -20.29 -12.30
CA PRO A 61 -12.92 -19.25 -12.45
C PRO A 61 -14.14 -19.67 -11.64
N ALA A 62 -14.26 -19.15 -10.42
CA ALA A 62 -15.52 -19.21 -9.71
C ALA A 62 -16.52 -18.39 -10.55
N SER A 63 -17.64 -19.00 -10.90
CA SER A 63 -18.78 -18.28 -11.45
C SER A 63 -19.14 -17.17 -10.47
N ALA A 64 -18.75 -15.94 -10.78
CA ALA A 64 -19.23 -14.78 -10.06
C ALA A 64 -20.68 -14.60 -10.49
N ASP A 65 -21.62 -15.17 -9.74
CA ASP A 65 -23.03 -14.81 -9.80
C ASP A 65 -23.17 -13.34 -9.33
N ALA A 66 -22.79 -12.42 -10.21
CA ALA A 66 -23.05 -11.00 -10.07
C ALA A 66 -24.52 -10.75 -10.44
N HIS A 67 -25.43 -11.24 -9.62
CA HIS A 67 -26.77 -10.67 -9.60
C HIS A 67 -26.62 -9.19 -9.27
N LEU A 68 -27.01 -8.32 -10.21
CA LEU A 68 -26.88 -6.86 -10.15
C LEU A 68 -27.56 -6.29 -8.88
N ILE A 69 -26.80 -6.21 -7.77
CA ILE A 69 -27.24 -5.60 -6.51
C ILE A 69 -27.35 -4.06 -6.66
N ASN A 70 -26.85 -3.50 -7.77
CA ASN A 70 -26.96 -2.08 -8.08
C ASN A 70 -28.43 -1.59 -8.17
N THR A 71 -29.39 -2.48 -8.44
CA THR A 71 -30.82 -2.13 -8.51
C THR A 71 -31.47 -1.93 -7.15
N THR A 72 -30.87 -2.41 -6.05
CA THR A 72 -31.50 -2.40 -4.71
C THR A 72 -30.75 -1.56 -3.66
N LEU A 73 -29.49 -1.18 -3.93
CA LEU A 73 -28.69 -0.39 -2.99
C LEU A 73 -28.86 1.13 -3.16
N GLY A 74 -29.34 1.60 -4.32
CA GLY A 74 -29.56 3.02 -4.62
C GLY A 74 -28.33 3.76 -5.18
N ASP A 75 -28.55 4.96 -5.72
CA ASP A 75 -27.56 5.68 -6.54
C ASP A 75 -26.30 6.11 -5.79
N PHE A 76 -26.38 6.31 -4.46
CA PHE A 76 -25.19 6.55 -3.64
C PHE A 76 -24.22 5.37 -3.71
N TYR A 77 -24.72 4.15 -3.53
CA TYR A 77 -23.89 2.95 -3.65
C TYR A 77 -23.47 2.69 -5.10
N GLY A 78 -24.31 3.06 -6.08
CA GLY A 78 -23.92 3.11 -7.48
C GLY A 78 -22.66 3.96 -7.68
N GLY A 79 -22.64 5.16 -7.13
CA GLY A 79 -21.48 6.06 -7.16
C GLY A 79 -20.27 5.53 -6.39
N VAL A 80 -20.46 4.81 -5.29
CA VAL A 80 -19.36 4.16 -4.56
C VAL A 80 -18.74 3.02 -5.36
N LEU A 81 -19.57 2.16 -5.96
CA LEU A 81 -19.12 0.95 -6.62
C LEU A 81 -18.57 1.20 -8.02
N TYR A 82 -19.03 2.24 -8.70
CA TYR A 82 -18.64 2.52 -10.08
C TYR A 82 -17.11 2.70 -10.23
N PRO A 83 -16.43 3.58 -9.46
CA PRO A 83 -14.96 3.70 -9.53
C PRO A 83 -14.22 2.42 -9.09
N LEU A 84 -14.84 1.59 -8.24
CA LEU A 84 -14.22 0.36 -7.74
C LEU A 84 -14.40 -0.83 -8.70
N SER A 85 -15.25 -0.68 -9.72
CA SER A 85 -15.58 -1.76 -10.66
C SER A 85 -14.49 -2.05 -11.68
N GLY A 86 -13.59 -1.09 -11.91
CA GLY A 86 -12.54 -1.16 -12.93
C GLY A 86 -11.16 -0.76 -12.43
N PRO A 87 -10.08 -1.22 -13.08
CA PRO A 87 -8.72 -0.82 -12.75
C PRO A 87 -8.42 0.64 -13.10
N ASP A 88 -9.22 1.25 -13.98
CA ASP A 88 -9.01 2.60 -14.51
C ASP A 88 -8.96 3.67 -13.43
N ASP A 89 -9.80 3.57 -12.37
CA ASP A 89 -9.76 4.47 -11.21
C ASP A 89 -8.83 3.96 -10.10
N VAL A 90 -8.94 2.67 -9.77
CA VAL A 90 -8.27 2.09 -8.60
C VAL A 90 -6.74 2.18 -8.71
N VAL A 91 -6.16 1.87 -9.87
CA VAL A 91 -4.71 1.84 -10.08
C VAL A 91 -4.07 3.23 -9.90
N PRO A 92 -4.53 4.30 -10.57
CA PRO A 92 -3.96 5.64 -10.36
C PRO A 92 -4.23 6.18 -8.96
N TRP A 93 -5.39 5.91 -8.34
CA TRP A 93 -5.66 6.36 -6.97
C TRP A 93 -4.72 5.68 -5.97
N PHE A 94 -4.43 4.40 -6.18
CA PHE A 94 -3.48 3.65 -5.36
C PHE A 94 -2.05 4.21 -5.51
N ALA A 95 -1.60 4.48 -6.73
CA ALA A 95 -0.30 5.10 -6.96
C ALA A 95 -0.21 6.51 -6.36
N LEU A 96 -1.25 7.32 -6.49
CA LEU A 96 -1.33 8.65 -5.91
C LEU A 96 -1.28 8.60 -4.38
N ALA A 97 -1.98 7.64 -3.75
CA ALA A 97 -1.95 7.44 -2.30
C ALA A 97 -0.55 7.03 -1.79
N ILE A 98 0.14 6.14 -2.52
CA ILE A 98 1.54 5.81 -2.20
C ILE A 98 2.45 7.03 -2.40
N LEU A 99 2.28 7.77 -3.50
CA LEU A 99 3.06 8.99 -3.77
C LEU A 99 2.87 10.02 -2.65
N ALA A 100 1.63 10.19 -2.16
CA ALA A 100 1.30 11.05 -1.03
C ALA A 100 2.03 10.62 0.25
N SER A 101 2.14 9.31 0.50
CA SER A 101 2.90 8.77 1.65
C SER A 101 4.39 9.09 1.59
N ILE A 102 4.93 9.37 0.39
CA ILE A 102 6.33 9.73 0.15
C ILE A 102 6.55 11.23 0.33
N GLN A 103 5.52 12.06 0.12
CA GLN A 103 5.59 13.51 0.32
C GLN A 103 5.67 13.90 1.80
N ASP A 104 5.84 15.19 2.06
CA ASP A 104 5.81 15.72 3.42
C ASP A 104 4.40 15.59 4.01
N PRO A 105 4.24 15.23 5.30
CA PRO A 105 2.93 14.96 5.90
C PRO A 105 1.95 16.14 5.80
N ARG A 106 2.45 17.38 5.83
CA ARG A 106 1.63 18.57 5.65
C ARG A 106 1.03 18.65 4.24
N ASN A 107 1.83 18.32 3.23
CA ASN A 107 1.41 18.36 1.82
C ASN A 107 0.43 17.21 1.53
N ALA A 108 0.69 16.02 2.06
CA ALA A 108 -0.19 14.86 1.90
C ALA A 108 -1.62 15.10 2.46
N ARG A 109 -1.76 15.87 3.54
CA ARG A 109 -3.07 16.22 4.11
C ARG A 109 -3.92 17.08 3.18
N TRP A 110 -3.30 18.00 2.43
CA TRP A 110 -4.03 18.82 1.46
C TRP A 110 -4.68 17.97 0.37
N LEU A 111 -3.99 16.91 -0.07
CA LEU A 111 -4.55 15.98 -1.04
C LEU A 111 -5.85 15.35 -0.55
N LEU A 112 -5.98 15.03 0.73
CA LEU A 112 -7.20 14.39 1.28
C LEU A 112 -8.45 15.26 1.12
N PHE A 113 -8.30 16.58 1.12
CA PHE A 113 -9.42 17.50 0.92
C PHE A 113 -9.60 17.84 -0.56
N VAL A 114 -8.51 18.10 -1.27
CA VAL A 114 -8.54 18.49 -2.68
C VAL A 114 -9.07 17.37 -3.57
N PHE A 115 -8.69 16.13 -3.28
CA PHE A 115 -9.07 14.97 -4.09
C PHE A 115 -10.59 14.75 -4.19
N PRO A 116 -11.37 14.62 -3.11
CA PRO A 116 -12.83 14.48 -3.21
C PRO A 116 -13.51 15.72 -3.79
N VAL A 117 -13.02 16.93 -3.49
CA VAL A 117 -13.58 18.17 -4.06
C VAL A 117 -13.37 18.21 -5.57
N ALA A 118 -12.20 17.81 -6.04
CA ALA A 118 -11.90 17.72 -7.47
C ALA A 118 -12.68 16.58 -8.16
N LEU A 119 -12.94 15.45 -7.49
CA LEU A 119 -13.84 14.41 -8.00
C LEU A 119 -15.25 14.96 -8.22
N VAL A 120 -15.80 15.69 -7.24
CA VAL A 120 -17.09 16.37 -7.37
C VAL A 120 -17.05 17.37 -8.52
N GLY A 121 -15.99 18.19 -8.62
CA GLY A 121 -15.82 19.16 -9.70
C GLY A 121 -15.83 18.51 -11.08
N GLY A 122 -15.13 17.38 -11.25
CA GLY A 122 -15.13 16.60 -12.48
C GLY A 122 -16.50 16.04 -12.81
N ALA A 123 -17.18 15.45 -11.83
CA ALA A 123 -18.50 14.85 -12.03
C ALA A 123 -19.59 15.90 -12.30
N LEU A 124 -19.47 17.10 -11.75
CA LEU A 124 -20.34 18.22 -12.11
C LEU A 124 -20.03 18.74 -13.51
N LEU A 125 -18.75 18.77 -13.91
CA LEU A 125 -18.36 19.17 -15.25
C LEU A 125 -19.00 18.28 -16.32
N SER A 126 -19.02 16.96 -16.11
CA SER A 126 -19.66 16.01 -17.05
C SER A 126 -21.17 16.18 -17.19
N VAL A 127 -21.84 16.80 -16.21
CA VAL A 127 -23.28 17.11 -16.29
C VAL A 127 -23.56 18.34 -17.14
N VAL A 128 -22.65 19.34 -17.14
CA VAL A 128 -22.89 20.64 -17.77
C VAL A 128 -22.23 20.79 -19.13
N THR A 129 -21.26 19.93 -19.47
CA THR A 129 -20.59 19.96 -20.78
C THR A 129 -21.05 18.82 -21.68
N PRO A 130 -21.12 19.02 -23.01
CA PRO A 130 -21.12 17.91 -23.95
C PRO A 130 -19.95 16.97 -23.70
N ALA A 131 -20.07 15.71 -24.09
CA ALA A 131 -19.01 14.72 -23.94
C ALA A 131 -17.72 15.21 -24.62
N LEU A 132 -16.77 15.66 -23.80
CA LEU A 132 -15.42 15.98 -24.21
C LEU A 132 -14.74 14.71 -24.70
N PHE A 133 -14.14 14.78 -25.88
CA PHE A 133 -13.27 13.71 -26.36
C PHE A 133 -11.94 13.76 -25.61
N ILE A 134 -11.88 13.06 -24.48
CA ILE A 134 -10.65 12.84 -23.74
C ILE A 134 -10.05 11.53 -24.24
N SER A 135 -8.89 11.62 -24.88
CA SER A 135 -8.20 10.42 -25.35
C SER A 135 -7.95 9.46 -24.18
N PRO A 136 -8.30 8.16 -24.31
CA PRO A 136 -7.99 7.15 -23.30
C PRO A 136 -6.50 7.08 -22.95
N ALA A 137 -5.63 7.48 -23.89
CA ALA A 137 -4.19 7.56 -23.70
C ALA A 137 -3.80 8.53 -22.56
N TRP A 138 -4.61 9.55 -22.27
CA TRP A 138 -4.33 10.49 -21.19
C TRP A 138 -4.42 9.82 -19.81
N ASN A 139 -5.46 9.01 -19.58
CA ASN A 139 -5.60 8.26 -18.33
C ASN A 139 -4.40 7.32 -18.12
N LEU A 140 -4.01 6.62 -19.18
CA LEU A 140 -2.86 5.71 -19.15
C LEU A 140 -1.54 6.44 -18.93
N ALA A 141 -1.35 7.61 -19.56
CA ALA A 141 -0.16 8.44 -19.34
C ALA A 141 -0.05 8.88 -17.88
N VAL A 142 -1.16 9.29 -17.26
CA VAL A 142 -1.21 9.66 -15.84
C VAL A 142 -0.89 8.48 -14.93
N ILE A 143 -1.37 7.28 -15.23
CA ILE A 143 -1.01 6.03 -14.52
C ILE A 143 0.50 5.79 -14.60
N VAL A 144 1.08 5.84 -15.82
CA VAL A 144 2.51 5.62 -16.03
C VAL A 144 3.34 6.66 -15.29
N VAL A 145 3.03 7.95 -15.44
CA VAL A 145 3.77 9.05 -14.80
C VAL A 145 3.71 8.95 -13.29
N THR A 146 2.53 8.68 -12.72
CA THR A 146 2.37 8.56 -11.26
C THR A 146 3.09 7.31 -10.73
N GLY A 147 3.00 6.18 -11.44
CA GLY A 147 3.75 4.96 -11.11
C GLY A 147 5.26 5.16 -11.13
N LEU A 148 5.78 5.84 -12.16
CA LEU A 148 7.20 6.20 -12.27
C LEU A 148 7.62 7.16 -11.15
N ALA A 149 6.79 8.14 -10.80
CA ALA A 149 7.05 9.04 -9.68
C ALA A 149 7.17 8.28 -8.35
N VAL A 150 6.30 7.28 -8.12
CA VAL A 150 6.39 6.38 -6.97
C VAL A 150 7.66 5.51 -7.03
N ALA A 151 7.98 4.93 -8.18
CA ALA A 151 9.16 4.09 -8.38
C ALA A 151 10.48 4.85 -8.14
N ALA A 152 10.50 6.13 -8.52
CA ALA A 152 11.60 7.05 -8.26
C ALA A 152 11.64 7.55 -6.79
N ALA A 153 10.62 7.25 -5.98
CA ALA A 153 10.38 7.88 -4.69
C ALA A 153 10.47 9.41 -4.76
N ALA A 154 9.87 9.98 -5.81
CA ALA A 154 10.00 11.39 -6.15
C ALA A 154 9.41 12.29 -5.05
N LYS A 155 10.24 13.20 -4.54
CA LYS A 155 9.81 14.35 -3.73
C LYS A 155 9.42 15.47 -4.67
N LEU A 156 8.12 15.64 -4.88
CA LEU A 156 7.60 16.64 -5.80
C LEU A 156 7.41 17.98 -5.08
N PRO A 157 7.66 19.12 -5.74
CA PRO A 157 7.28 20.41 -5.19
C PRO A 157 5.76 20.43 -4.98
N PHE A 158 5.31 21.06 -3.90
CA PHE A 158 3.90 21.11 -3.48
C PHE A 158 2.90 21.39 -4.61
N PRO A 159 3.06 22.42 -5.45
CA PRO A 159 2.10 22.70 -6.52
C PRO A 159 2.01 21.59 -7.57
N VAL A 160 3.12 20.91 -7.87
CA VAL A 160 3.13 19.80 -8.84
C VAL A 160 2.44 18.58 -8.27
N PHE A 161 2.71 18.24 -7.00
CA PHE A 161 2.04 17.13 -6.32
C PHE A 161 0.52 17.35 -6.24
N LEU A 162 0.11 18.53 -5.77
CA LEU A 162 -1.31 18.84 -5.61
C LEU A 162 -2.00 18.97 -6.97
N GLY A 163 -1.33 19.57 -7.95
CA GLY A 163 -1.81 19.66 -9.34
C GLY A 163 -2.03 18.29 -9.97
N LEU A 164 -1.10 17.34 -9.80
CA LEU A 164 -1.25 15.97 -10.26
C LEU A 164 -2.47 15.29 -9.63
N GLY A 165 -2.62 15.40 -8.30
CA GLY A 165 -3.77 14.83 -7.60
C GLY A 165 -5.11 15.45 -8.01
N THR A 166 -5.13 16.76 -8.27
CA THR A 166 -6.30 17.49 -8.76
C THR A 166 -6.66 17.07 -10.17
N LEU A 167 -5.67 16.92 -11.06
CA LEU A 167 -5.88 16.48 -12.44
C LEU A 167 -6.46 15.06 -12.50
N ILE A 168 -5.89 14.13 -11.72
CA ILE A 168 -6.41 12.76 -11.57
C ILE A 168 -7.87 12.84 -11.10
N ALA A 169 -8.14 13.53 -10.00
CA ALA A 169 -9.49 13.60 -9.44
C ALA A 169 -10.51 14.23 -10.41
N LEU A 170 -10.17 15.32 -11.10
CA LEU A 170 -11.07 15.96 -12.08
C LEU A 170 -11.38 15.02 -13.24
N LEU A 171 -10.36 14.38 -13.81
CA LEU A 171 -10.53 13.48 -14.96
C LEU A 171 -11.40 12.27 -14.59
N HIS A 172 -11.13 11.68 -13.44
CA HIS A 172 -11.85 10.52 -12.94
C HIS A 172 -13.28 10.89 -12.55
N GLY A 173 -13.47 12.02 -11.87
CA GLY A 173 -14.80 12.54 -11.54
C GLY A 173 -15.63 12.76 -12.81
N TYR A 174 -15.01 13.33 -13.85
CA TYR A 174 -15.64 13.52 -15.14
C TYR A 174 -16.07 12.21 -15.78
N HIS A 175 -15.18 11.21 -15.89
CA HIS A 175 -15.53 9.89 -16.43
C HIS A 175 -16.60 9.17 -15.59
N ASN A 176 -16.47 9.19 -14.26
CA ASN A 176 -17.47 8.62 -13.36
C ASN A 176 -18.85 9.28 -13.54
N GLY A 177 -18.90 10.60 -13.74
CA GLY A 177 -20.17 11.27 -13.98
C GLY A 177 -20.79 11.00 -15.35
N GLN A 178 -20.00 10.63 -16.37
CA GLN A 178 -20.53 10.17 -17.67
C GLN A 178 -21.28 8.84 -17.56
N ALA A 179 -21.13 8.11 -16.45
CA ALA A 179 -21.87 6.88 -16.19
C ALA A 179 -23.33 7.11 -15.76
N MET A 180 -23.67 8.31 -15.31
CA MET A 180 -25.01 8.64 -14.84
C MET A 180 -26.00 8.61 -16.01
N THR A 181 -27.15 7.96 -15.81
CA THR A 181 -28.26 7.97 -16.77
C THR A 181 -29.26 9.08 -16.44
N GLN A 182 -30.32 9.21 -17.23
CA GLN A 182 -31.37 10.20 -16.96
C GLN A 182 -32.12 9.95 -15.65
N ASP A 183 -32.18 8.69 -15.22
CA ASP A 183 -32.90 8.26 -14.01
C ASP A 183 -32.03 8.25 -12.74
N THR A 184 -30.71 8.47 -12.88
CA THR A 184 -29.78 8.50 -11.74
C THR A 184 -29.98 9.76 -10.90
N ASP A 185 -30.17 9.62 -9.59
CA ASP A 185 -30.01 10.73 -8.63
C ASP A 185 -28.55 11.17 -8.61
N ARG A 186 -28.29 12.27 -9.33
CA ARG A 186 -26.95 12.83 -9.53
C ARG A 186 -26.30 13.22 -8.21
N LEU A 187 -27.06 13.75 -7.25
CA LEU A 187 -26.49 14.19 -5.98
C LEU A 187 -26.00 12.99 -5.19
N LEU A 188 -26.82 11.94 -5.08
CA LEU A 188 -26.46 10.72 -4.37
C LEU A 188 -25.26 10.04 -5.04
N PHE A 189 -25.29 9.88 -6.36
CA PHE A 189 -24.19 9.26 -7.11
C PHE A 189 -22.87 10.01 -6.93
N ILE A 190 -22.86 11.34 -7.13
CA ILE A 190 -21.66 12.16 -6.98
C ILE A 190 -21.13 12.12 -5.54
N CYS A 191 -22.02 12.15 -4.53
CA CYS A 191 -21.63 11.97 -3.13
C CYS A 191 -20.97 10.60 -2.90
N GLY A 192 -21.47 9.54 -3.53
CA GLY A 192 -20.90 8.20 -3.48
C GLY A 192 -19.47 8.15 -4.05
N VAL A 193 -19.27 8.71 -5.25
CA VAL A 193 -17.96 8.81 -5.91
C VAL A 193 -16.97 9.59 -5.05
N ALA A 194 -17.39 10.74 -4.50
CA ALA A 194 -16.54 11.58 -3.65
C ALA A 194 -16.19 10.87 -2.33
N ALA A 195 -17.16 10.20 -1.70
CA ALA A 195 -16.97 9.47 -0.46
C ALA A 195 -15.99 8.31 -0.63
N VAL A 196 -16.16 7.49 -1.67
CA VAL A 196 -15.25 6.37 -1.93
C VAL A 196 -13.85 6.86 -2.28
N GLY A 197 -13.72 7.92 -3.07
CA GLY A 197 -12.42 8.53 -3.39
C GLY A 197 -11.70 9.06 -2.16
N TYR A 198 -12.41 9.78 -1.28
CA TYR A 198 -11.87 10.25 -0.01
C TYR A 198 -11.39 9.08 0.87
N VAL A 199 -12.25 8.07 1.08
CA VAL A 199 -11.94 6.91 1.92
C VAL A 199 -10.75 6.15 1.35
N PHE A 200 -10.75 5.88 0.05
CA PHE A 200 -9.69 5.14 -0.62
C PHE A 200 -8.34 5.84 -0.47
N VAL A 201 -8.23 7.10 -0.89
CA VAL A 201 -6.97 7.85 -0.83
C VAL A 201 -6.50 8.01 0.61
N THR A 202 -7.42 8.30 1.55
CA THR A 202 -7.07 8.42 2.97
C THR A 202 -6.54 7.11 3.53
N LEU A 203 -7.25 6.00 3.31
CA LEU A 203 -6.90 4.69 3.85
C LEU A 203 -5.56 4.20 3.31
N PHE A 204 -5.36 4.24 1.99
CA PHE A 204 -4.13 3.76 1.36
C PHE A 204 -2.94 4.67 1.67
N THR A 205 -3.14 5.98 1.78
CA THR A 205 -2.08 6.90 2.22
C THR A 205 -1.68 6.60 3.66
N ALA A 206 -2.65 6.42 4.56
CA ALA A 206 -2.39 6.08 5.96
C ALA A 206 -1.71 4.71 6.12
N LEU A 207 -2.14 3.71 5.34
CA LEU A 207 -1.54 2.39 5.31
C LEU A 207 -0.08 2.46 4.84
N ALA A 208 0.18 3.20 3.75
CA ALA A 208 1.53 3.37 3.23
C ALA A 208 2.43 4.14 4.23
N ILE A 209 1.93 5.19 4.89
CA ILE A 209 2.67 5.90 5.94
C ILE A 209 3.01 4.95 7.11
N SER A 210 2.03 4.19 7.60
CA SER A 210 2.21 3.21 8.68
C SER A 210 3.22 2.11 8.27
N PHE A 211 3.15 1.69 7.01
CA PHE A 211 4.10 0.78 6.40
C PHE A 211 5.51 1.39 6.20
N ARG A 212 5.73 2.69 6.39
CA ARG A 212 7.09 3.28 6.37
C ARG A 212 7.71 3.43 7.76
N GLN A 213 6.93 3.57 8.82
CA GLN A 213 7.41 3.91 10.17
C GLN A 213 8.31 2.88 10.88
N GLY A 214 8.29 1.61 10.47
CA GLY A 214 9.00 0.47 11.04
C GLY A 214 10.50 0.39 10.72
N GLY A 215 11.13 1.51 10.38
CA GLY A 215 12.59 1.71 10.44
C GLY A 215 13.48 0.92 9.47
N ARG A 216 12.92 0.13 8.54
CA ARG A 216 13.70 -0.71 7.61
C ARG A 216 13.66 -0.16 6.18
N GLU A 217 14.83 -0.03 5.55
CA GLU A 217 15.00 0.51 4.19
C GLU A 217 14.21 -0.27 3.12
N TRP A 218 14.07 -1.60 3.29
CA TRP A 218 13.31 -2.44 2.35
C TRP A 218 11.84 -2.01 2.22
N ARG A 219 11.26 -1.34 3.23
CA ARG A 219 9.88 -0.85 3.17
C ARG A 219 9.72 0.24 2.11
N LEU A 220 10.70 1.12 1.97
CA LEU A 220 10.70 2.11 0.90
C LEU A 220 10.92 1.43 -0.46
N ILE A 221 11.81 0.43 -0.53
CA ILE A 221 12.04 -0.34 -1.76
C ILE A 221 10.75 -1.05 -2.20
N ALA A 222 9.97 -1.62 -1.27
CA ALA A 222 8.69 -2.26 -1.56
C ALA A 222 7.67 -1.27 -2.14
N LEU A 223 7.58 -0.04 -1.61
CA LEU A 223 6.72 1.01 -2.18
C LEU A 223 7.20 1.47 -3.55
N ARG A 224 8.51 1.53 -3.78
CA ARG A 224 9.06 1.84 -5.11
C ARG A 224 8.76 0.72 -6.12
N ALA A 225 8.84 -0.54 -5.69
CA ALA A 225 8.50 -1.70 -6.51
C ALA A 225 7.00 -1.72 -6.87
N SER A 226 6.10 -1.34 -5.95
CA SER A 226 4.68 -1.21 -6.31
C SER A 226 4.44 -0.10 -7.32
N GLY A 227 5.21 1.01 -7.25
CA GLY A 227 5.19 2.06 -8.28
C GLY A 227 5.61 1.56 -9.67
N SER A 228 6.65 0.72 -9.77
CA SER A 228 7.08 0.17 -11.06
C SER A 228 6.06 -0.81 -11.63
N TRP A 229 5.35 -1.58 -10.79
CA TRP A 229 4.24 -2.41 -11.24
C TRP A 229 3.08 -1.58 -11.77
N VAL A 230 2.72 -0.48 -11.11
CA VAL A 230 1.70 0.45 -11.64
C VAL A 230 2.12 1.01 -13.00
N ALA A 231 3.37 1.46 -13.14
CA ALA A 231 3.87 1.96 -14.42
C ALA A 231 3.83 0.88 -15.51
N ALA A 232 4.21 -0.36 -15.18
CA ALA A 232 4.15 -1.49 -16.10
C ALA A 232 2.71 -1.80 -16.55
N VAL A 233 1.73 -1.78 -15.64
CA VAL A 233 0.30 -1.94 -15.97
C VAL A 233 -0.13 -0.86 -16.96
N GLY A 234 0.24 0.41 -16.72
CA GLY A 234 -0.04 1.50 -17.65
C GLY A 234 0.56 1.26 -19.05
N VAL A 235 1.83 0.85 -19.13
CA VAL A 235 2.50 0.55 -20.40
C VAL A 235 1.84 -0.64 -21.14
N ILE A 236 1.47 -1.70 -20.42
CA ILE A 236 0.77 -2.86 -20.99
C ILE A 236 -0.58 -2.43 -21.56
N MET A 237 -1.35 -1.61 -20.84
CA MET A 237 -2.64 -1.11 -21.30
C MET A 237 -2.51 -0.21 -22.53
N ILE A 238 -1.47 0.61 -22.61
CA ILE A 238 -1.17 1.41 -23.81
C ILE A 238 -0.90 0.48 -25.00
N GLY A 239 -0.04 -0.52 -24.81
CA GLY A 239 0.28 -1.50 -25.86
C GLY A 239 -0.97 -2.26 -26.35
N LEU A 240 -1.87 -2.62 -25.44
CA LEU A 240 -3.12 -3.29 -25.79
C LEU A 240 -4.06 -2.38 -26.61
N GLN A 241 -4.20 -1.11 -26.21
CA GLN A 241 -5.01 -0.14 -26.96
C GLN A 241 -4.48 0.09 -28.38
N LEU A 242 -3.15 0.22 -28.53
CA LEU A 242 -2.52 0.37 -29.85
C LEU A 242 -2.74 -0.86 -30.74
N ARG A 243 -2.69 -2.06 -30.18
CA ARG A 243 -2.98 -3.30 -30.91
C ARG A 243 -4.42 -3.33 -31.43
N THR A 244 -5.39 -2.91 -30.63
CA THR A 244 -6.80 -2.89 -31.03
C THR A 244 -7.16 -1.77 -32.01
N ALA A 245 -6.33 -0.72 -32.10
CA ALA A 245 -6.55 0.41 -32.99
C ALA A 245 -6.08 0.16 -34.45
N VAL A 246 -5.28 -0.89 -34.69
CA VAL A 246 -4.87 -1.31 -36.04
C VAL A 246 -5.88 -2.36 -36.54
N PRO A 247 -6.72 -2.06 -37.54
CA PRO A 247 -7.60 -3.06 -38.13
C PRO A 247 -6.75 -4.13 -38.84
N MET A 248 -7.05 -5.41 -38.59
CA MET A 248 -6.51 -6.54 -39.37
C MET A 248 -7.16 -6.62 -40.74
#